data_AF-A0A2N2ZI83-F1
#
_entry.id   AF-A0A2N2ZI83-F1
#
_cell.length_a   1.000
_cell.length_b   1.000
_cell.length_c   1.000
_cell.angle_alpha   90.00
_cell.angle_beta   90.00
_cell.angle_gamma   90.00
#
_symmetry.space_group_name_H-M   'P 1'
#
loop_
_entity.id
_entity.type
_entity.pdbx_description
1 polymer ?
#
loop_
_entity_poly.entity_id
_entity_poly.type
_entity_poly.pdbx_seq_one_letter_code
_entity_poly.pdbx_strand_id
1 'polypeptide(L)'
;MAFTFFASGIWDTIAGILYIFFIGTGRQIDNPPIDPFFAIFLGSFFICFAYLQFLSSFNIKRYAFNVGCLIIGRLFYIIQLYIFMIFAEGFPSTFWFTGVIDGTFTILYIFFAIKSGLGLRDLFLPKRAAINL
;
A
#
# COMPACT_ATOMS: atom_id res chain seq x y z
N MET A 1 11.05 4.86 9.40
CA MET A 1 10.43 5.13 8.08
C MET A 1 11.05 4.28 6.98
N ALA A 2 12.36 4.37 6.67
CA ALA A 2 12.99 3.59 5.60
C ALA A 2 12.80 2.07 5.75
N PHE A 3 13.14 1.52 6.93
CA PHE A 3 12.91 0.11 7.23
C PHE A 3 11.44 -0.30 7.12
N THR A 4 10.52 0.53 7.60
CA THR A 4 9.08 0.32 7.50
C THR A 4 8.60 0.25 6.04
N PHE A 5 9.12 1.13 5.18
CA PHE A 5 8.83 1.12 3.76
C PHE A 5 9.37 -0.14 3.09
N PHE A 6 10.60 -0.53 3.41
CA PHE A 6 11.20 -1.75 2.88
C PHE A 6 10.41 -3.01 3.29
N ALA A 7 10.09 -3.15 4.58
CA ALA A 7 9.32 -4.28 5.10
C ALA A 7 7.92 -4.35 4.49
N SER A 8 7.25 -3.20 4.31
CA SER A 8 5.97 -3.18 3.61
C SER A 8 6.10 -3.50 2.12
N GLY A 9 7.22 -3.17 1.47
CA GLY A 9 7.49 -3.58 0.08
C GLY A 9 7.59 -5.10 -0.06
N ILE A 10 8.17 -5.78 0.93
CA ILE A 10 8.16 -7.24 0.99
C ILE A 10 6.72 -7.76 1.10
N TRP A 11 5.93 -7.17 2.00
CA TRP A 11 4.54 -7.57 2.18
C TRP A 11 3.71 -7.37 0.90
N ASP A 12 3.81 -6.22 0.24
CA ASP A 12 3.12 -5.94 -1.01
C ASP A 12 3.59 -6.89 -2.14
N THR A 13 4.86 -7.29 -2.15
CA THR A 13 5.35 -8.31 -3.10
C THR A 13 4.66 -9.66 -2.84
N ILE A 14 4.59 -10.09 -1.57
CA ILE A 14 3.91 -11.33 -1.19
C ILE A 14 2.43 -11.26 -1.56
N ALA A 15 1.75 -10.16 -1.23
CA ALA A 15 0.35 -9.94 -1.58
C ALA A 15 0.15 -10.00 -3.11
N GLY A 16 1.02 -9.35 -3.88
CA GLY A 16 0.99 -9.39 -5.35
C GLY A 16 1.07 -10.81 -5.89
N ILE A 17 1.99 -11.63 -5.37
CA ILE A 17 2.12 -13.05 -5.74
C ILE A 17 0.85 -13.84 -5.37
N LEU A 18 0.30 -13.63 -4.18
CA LEU A 18 -0.94 -14.28 -3.75
C LEU A 18 -2.12 -13.94 -4.68
N TYR A 19 -2.26 -12.66 -5.02
CA TYR A 19 -3.34 -12.19 -5.89
C TYR A 19 -3.21 -12.73 -7.32
N ILE A 20 -2.01 -12.77 -7.88
CA ILE A 20 -1.80 -13.26 -9.25
C ILE A 20 -1.97 -14.77 -9.34
N PHE A 21 -1.36 -15.54 -8.44
CA PHE A 21 -1.20 -17.00 -8.60
C PHE A 21 -2.13 -17.86 -7.73
N PHE A 22 -2.73 -17.30 -6.67
CA PHE A 22 -3.59 -18.07 -5.76
C PHE A 22 -5.05 -17.60 -5.77
N ILE A 23 -5.29 -16.35 -6.15
CA ILE A 23 -6.63 -15.77 -6.26
C ILE A 23 -7.03 -15.64 -7.74
N GLY A 24 -6.16 -15.05 -8.56
CA GLY A 24 -6.42 -14.75 -9.98
C GLY A 24 -6.36 -15.95 -10.93
N THR A 25 -5.79 -17.09 -10.51
CA THR A 25 -5.77 -18.31 -11.33
C THR A 25 -6.58 -19.42 -10.67
N GLY A 26 -7.80 -19.66 -11.19
CA GLY A 26 -8.59 -20.85 -10.88
C GLY A 26 -9.49 -20.78 -9.66
N ARG A 27 -9.60 -19.63 -8.98
CA ARG A 27 -10.53 -19.43 -7.86
C ARG A 27 -11.71 -18.57 -8.33
N GLN A 28 -12.89 -19.17 -8.52
CA GLN A 28 -14.12 -18.39 -8.58
C GLN A 28 -14.46 -17.99 -7.14
N ILE A 29 -14.24 -16.73 -6.78
CA ILE A 29 -14.80 -16.16 -5.56
C ILE A 29 -16.23 -15.81 -5.93
N ASP A 30 -17.18 -16.70 -5.64
CA ASP A 30 -18.57 -16.55 -6.09
C ASP A 30 -19.35 -15.45 -5.33
N ASN A 31 -18.81 -14.96 -4.20
CA ASN A 31 -19.46 -13.91 -3.44
C ASN A 31 -18.47 -13.02 -2.65
N PRO A 32 -18.32 -11.73 -3.01
CA PRO A 32 -18.76 -11.12 -4.26
C PRO A 32 -17.98 -11.70 -5.45
N PRO A 33 -18.58 -11.83 -6.66
CA PRO A 33 -17.90 -12.29 -7.86
C PRO A 33 -16.69 -11.41 -8.17
N ILE A 34 -15.49 -11.92 -7.91
CA ILE A 34 -14.25 -11.29 -8.34
C ILE A 34 -13.82 -11.95 -9.64
N ASP A 35 -13.88 -11.19 -10.73
CA ASP A 35 -13.29 -11.65 -11.99
C ASP A 35 -11.78 -11.89 -11.78
N PRO A 36 -11.24 -13.05 -12.19
CA PRO A 36 -9.81 -13.32 -12.26
C PRO A 36 -8.96 -12.14 -12.78
N PHE A 37 -9.48 -11.39 -13.75
CA PHE A 37 -8.88 -10.16 -14.26
C PHE A 37 -8.60 -9.13 -13.15
N PHE A 38 -9.56 -8.86 -12.28
CA PHE A 38 -9.40 -7.89 -11.19
C PHE A 38 -8.38 -8.35 -10.15
N ALA A 39 -8.31 -9.66 -9.87
CA ALA A 39 -7.31 -10.20 -8.96
C ALA A 39 -5.89 -10.07 -9.53
N ILE A 40 -5.68 -10.39 -10.81
CA ILE A 40 -4.39 -10.23 -11.49
C ILE A 40 -4.00 -8.74 -11.56
N PHE A 41 -4.96 -7.89 -11.93
CA PHE A 41 -4.77 -6.45 -12.00
C PHE A 41 -4.35 -5.90 -10.62
N LEU A 42 -5.07 -6.22 -9.56
CA LEU A 42 -4.73 -5.78 -8.20
C LEU A 42 -3.36 -6.31 -7.75
N GLY A 43 -3.02 -7.56 -8.09
CA GLY A 43 -1.69 -8.10 -7.85
C GLY A 43 -0.57 -7.33 -8.55
N SER A 44 -0.80 -6.88 -9.79
CA SER A 44 0.15 -6.02 -10.51
C SER A 44 0.34 -4.65 -9.83
N PHE A 45 -0.72 -4.06 -9.28
CA PHE A 45 -0.62 -2.84 -8.48
C PHE A 45 0.25 -3.02 -7.25
N PHE A 46 0.07 -4.12 -6.52
CA PHE A 46 0.89 -4.39 -5.34
C PHE A 46 2.38 -4.53 -5.69
N ILE A 47 2.72 -5.15 -6.82
CA ILE A 47 4.12 -5.23 -7.28
C ILE A 47 4.66 -3.83 -7.62
N CYS A 48 3.89 -2.99 -8.30
CA CYS A 48 4.28 -1.60 -8.56
C CYS A 48 4.48 -0.80 -7.27
N PHE A 49 3.61 -0.98 -6.28
CA PHE A 49 3.74 -0.33 -4.98
C PHE A 49 4.95 -0.82 -4.21
N ALA A 50 5.21 -2.13 -4.20
CA ALA A 50 6.41 -2.71 -3.63
C ALA A 50 7.68 -2.10 -4.23
N TYR A 51 7.73 -1.97 -5.56
CA TYR A 51 8.86 -1.31 -6.24
C TYR A 51 9.05 0.14 -5.78
N LEU A 52 7.97 0.93 -5.75
CA LEU A 52 8.03 2.32 -5.28
C LEU A 52 8.43 2.41 -3.80
N GLN A 53 8.02 1.44 -2.98
CA GLN A 53 8.40 1.36 -1.57
C GLN A 53 9.88 1.04 -1.39
N PHE A 54 10.41 0.07 -2.15
CA PHE A 54 11.84 -0.23 -2.15
C PHE A 54 12.65 0.98 -2.61
N LEU A 55 12.28 1.61 -3.74
CA LEU A 55 12.94 2.81 -4.24
C LEU A 55 12.94 3.94 -3.19
N SER A 56 11.78 4.18 -2.58
CA SER A 56 11.61 5.22 -1.56
C SER A 56 12.39 4.91 -0.29
N SER A 57 12.58 3.64 0.06
CA SER A 57 13.31 3.22 1.26
C SER A 57 14.79 3.63 1.24
N PHE A 58 15.42 3.70 0.06
CA PHE A 58 16.81 4.15 -0.08
C PHE A 58 16.98 5.66 0.07
N ASN A 59 15.97 6.46 -0.26
CA ASN A 59 16.02 7.91 -0.10
C ASN A 59 14.63 8.55 0.04
N ILE A 60 14.09 8.51 1.26
CA ILE A 60 12.75 9.01 1.57
C ILE A 60 12.57 10.50 1.25
N LYS A 61 13.60 11.33 1.49
CA LYS A 61 13.51 12.77 1.22
C LYS A 61 13.41 13.07 -0.27
N ARG A 62 14.22 12.38 -1.08
CA ARG A 62 14.18 12.52 -2.55
C ARG A 62 12.84 12.04 -3.12
N TYR A 63 12.28 10.98 -2.56
CA TYR A 63 11.03 10.37 -3.02
C TYR A 63 9.83 10.72 -2.13
N ALA A 64 9.84 11.90 -1.49
CA ALA A 64 8.80 12.31 -0.54
C ALA A 64 7.39 12.30 -1.16
N PHE A 65 7.28 12.65 -2.45
CA PHE A 65 6.03 12.56 -3.21
C PHE A 65 5.52 11.12 -3.32
N ASN A 66 6.39 10.17 -3.68
CA ASN A 66 6.03 8.75 -3.75
C ASN A 66 5.60 8.24 -2.36
N VAL A 67 6.32 8.63 -1.31
CA VAL A 67 5.99 8.31 0.08
C VAL A 67 4.60 8.82 0.44
N GLY A 68 4.28 10.07 0.11
CA GLY A 68 2.96 10.67 0.33
C GLY A 68 1.85 9.92 -0.41
N CYS A 69 2.04 9.66 -1.70
CA CYS A 69 1.09 8.90 -2.52
C CYS A 69 0.86 7.48 -1.99
N LEU A 70 1.91 6.79 -1.55
CA LEU A 70 1.81 5.44 -0.99
C LEU A 70 1.05 5.43 0.34
N ILE A 71 1.25 6.43 1.20
CA ILE A 71 0.50 6.55 2.46
C ILE A 71 -0.99 6.79 2.18
N ILE A 72 -1.32 7.73 1.27
CA ILE A 72 -2.73 8.01 0.92
C ILE A 72 -3.37 6.80 0.24
N GLY A 73 -2.70 6.20 -0.74
CA GLY A 73 -3.21 5.03 -1.45
C GLY A 73 -3.48 3.86 -0.50
N ARG A 74 -2.59 3.61 0.46
CA ARG A 74 -2.78 2.56 1.46
C ARG A 74 -3.93 2.87 2.42
N LEU A 75 -4.05 4.12 2.90
CA LEU A 75 -5.19 4.55 3.71
C LEU A 75 -6.52 4.33 2.97
N PHE A 76 -6.59 4.77 1.72
CA PHE A 76 -7.77 4.60 0.88
C PHE A 76 -8.14 3.12 0.72
N TYR A 77 -7.15 2.27 0.39
CA TYR A 77 -7.34 0.83 0.27
C TYR A 77 -7.87 0.19 1.57
N ILE A 78 -7.28 0.51 2.73
CA ILE A 78 -7.70 -0.07 4.02
C ILE A 78 -9.13 0.33 4.36
N ILE A 79 -9.49 1.61 4.17
CA ILE A 79 -10.84 2.11 4.43
C ILE A 79 -11.84 1.37 3.54
N GLN A 80 -11.53 1.28 2.24
CA GLN A 80 -12.37 0.55 1.30
C GLN A 80 -12.51 -0.92 1.71
N LEU A 81 -11.41 -1.59 2.05
CA LEU A 81 -11.41 -2.98 2.49
C LEU A 81 -12.34 -3.21 3.69
N TYR A 82 -12.24 -2.40 4.74
CA TYR A 82 -13.10 -2.53 5.93
C TYR A 82 -14.57 -2.20 5.62
N ILE A 83 -14.86 -1.24 4.74
CA ILE A 83 -16.23 -0.98 4.27
C ILE A 83 -16.79 -2.23 3.60
N PHE A 84 -16.06 -2.83 2.65
CA PHE A 84 -16.52 -4.06 1.98
C PHE A 84 -16.68 -5.22 2.96
N MET A 85 -15.78 -5.38 3.92
CA MET A 85 -15.88 -6.46 4.93
C MET A 85 -17.09 -6.32 5.85
N ILE A 86 -17.57 -5.10 6.12
CA ILE A 86 -18.71 -4.85 7.02
C ILE A 86 -20.04 -4.86 6.26
N PHE A 87 -20.06 -4.29 5.05
CA PHE A 87 -21.31 -4.02 4.33
C PHE A 87 -21.59 -5.00 3.18
N ALA A 88 -20.61 -5.75 2.68
CA ALA A 88 -20.84 -6.77 1.65
C ALA A 88 -21.05 -8.15 2.29
N GLU A 89 -22.28 -8.65 2.21
CA GLU A 89 -22.61 -10.00 2.67
C GLU A 89 -21.79 -11.06 1.93
N GLY A 90 -21.21 -12.01 2.67
CA GLY A 90 -20.39 -13.09 2.11
C GLY A 90 -18.93 -12.72 1.82
N PHE A 91 -18.49 -11.49 2.11
CA PHE A 91 -17.09 -11.11 1.88
C PHE A 91 -16.12 -11.98 2.70
N PRO A 92 -15.04 -12.52 2.10
CA PRO A 92 -14.16 -13.46 2.78
C PRO A 92 -13.48 -12.85 4.02
N SER A 93 -13.65 -13.49 5.17
CA SER A 93 -13.06 -13.03 6.44
C SER A 93 -11.53 -13.14 6.47
N THR A 94 -10.93 -13.88 5.54
CA THR A 94 -9.48 -14.02 5.38
C THR A 94 -8.77 -12.69 5.10
N PHE A 95 -9.48 -11.70 4.54
CA PHE A 95 -8.93 -10.36 4.27
C PHE A 95 -8.83 -9.45 5.51
N TRP A 96 -9.40 -9.84 6.65
CA TRP A 96 -9.21 -9.08 7.90
C TRP A 96 -7.74 -8.99 8.28
N PHE A 97 -7.02 -10.10 8.11
CA PHE A 97 -5.59 -10.16 8.39
C PHE A 97 -4.78 -9.19 7.52
N THR A 98 -5.09 -9.09 6.23
CA THR A 98 -4.41 -8.15 5.34
C THR A 98 -4.68 -6.71 5.76
N GLY A 99 -5.93 -6.38 6.11
CA GLY A 99 -6.30 -5.06 6.63
C GLY A 99 -5.53 -4.67 7.91
N VAL A 100 -5.31 -5.63 8.83
CA VAL A 100 -4.54 -5.40 10.06
C VAL A 100 -3.06 -5.11 9.76
N ILE A 101 -2.43 -5.87 8.86
CA ILE A 101 -1.03 -5.64 8.48
C ILE A 101 -0.88 -4.28 7.81
N ASP A 102 -1.74 -3.99 6.83
CA ASP A 102 -1.68 -2.73 6.09
C ASP A 102 -1.97 -1.53 7.00
N GLY A 103 -2.93 -1.68 7.93
CA GLY A 103 -3.21 -0.72 8.99
C GLY A 103 -1.99 -0.47 9.88
N THR A 104 -1.30 -1.52 10.28
CA THR A 104 -0.08 -1.43 11.10
C THR A 104 1.02 -0.66 10.36
N PHE A 105 1.29 -0.99 9.10
CA PHE A 105 2.28 -0.25 8.29
C PHE A 105 1.90 1.22 8.11
N THR A 106 0.62 1.50 7.88
CA THR A 106 0.12 2.86 7.73
C THR A 106 0.30 3.70 9.00
N ILE A 107 -0.03 3.13 10.16
CA ILE A 107 0.20 3.79 11.46
C ILE A 107 1.69 4.05 11.65
N LEU A 108 2.56 3.07 11.37
CA LEU A 108 4.00 3.25 11.48
C LEU A 108 4.52 4.33 10.51
N TYR A 109 3.98 4.43 9.30
CA TYR A 109 4.35 5.50 8.36
C TYR A 109 4.03 6.87 8.90
N ILE A 110 2.80 7.07 9.40
CA ILE A 110 2.36 8.35 9.96
C ILE A 110 3.22 8.70 11.18
N PHE A 111 3.41 7.73 12.10
CA PHE A 111 4.23 7.92 13.29
C PHE A 111 5.67 8.34 12.94
N PHE A 112 6.32 7.63 12.01
CA PHE A 112 7.68 7.97 11.60
C PHE A 112 7.78 9.23 10.73
N ALA A 113 6.76 9.57 9.94
CA ALA A 113 6.69 10.83 9.19
C ALA A 113 6.72 12.02 10.17
N ILE A 114 5.84 11.98 11.17
CA ILE A 114 5.75 13.02 12.21
C ILE A 114 7.08 13.10 12.99
N LYS A 115 7.64 11.97 13.41
CA LYS A 115 8.91 11.93 14.16
C LYS A 115 10.11 12.46 13.35
N SER A 116 10.08 12.32 12.03
CA SER A 116 11.14 12.81 11.14
C SER A 116 10.97 14.27 10.73
N GLY A 117 9.93 14.96 11.23
CA GLY A 117 9.63 16.34 10.89
C GLY A 117 9.15 16.54 9.45
N LEU A 118 8.76 15.46 8.77
CA LEU A 118 8.14 15.51 7.45
C LEU A 118 6.67 15.90 7.64
N GLY A 119 6.34 17.16 7.39
CA GLY A 119 4.96 17.61 7.36
C GLY A 119 4.20 17.00 6.18
N LEU A 120 2.87 16.93 6.30
CA LEU A 120 2.00 16.53 5.19
C LEU A 120 2.26 17.36 3.92
N ARG A 121 2.58 18.65 4.07
CA ARG A 121 2.99 19.51 2.94
C ARG A 121 4.31 19.09 2.32
N ASP A 122 5.31 18.66 3.12
CA ASP A 122 6.62 18.26 2.59
C ASP A 122 6.54 16.95 1.80
N LEU A 123 5.53 16.11 2.09
CA LEU A 123 5.23 14.91 1.31
C LEU A 123 4.68 15.23 -0.08
N PHE A 124 3.90 16.30 -0.26
CA PHE A 124 3.32 16.64 -1.58
C PHE A 124 4.03 17.78 -2.31
N LEU A 125 4.75 18.63 -1.58
CA LEU A 125 5.46 19.80 -2.07
C LEU A 125 6.87 19.82 -1.45
N PRO A 126 7.78 18.95 -1.92
CA PRO A 126 9.15 18.93 -1.41
C PRO A 126 9.78 20.30 -1.62
N LYS A 127 10.33 20.89 -0.54
CA LYS A 127 11.04 22.17 -0.62
C LYS A 127 12.18 22.03 -1.63
N ARG A 128 12.09 22.72 -2.77
CA ARG A 128 13.22 22.85 -3.70
C ARG A 128 14.35 23.51 -2.92
N ALA A 129 15.47 22.82 -2.75
CA ALA A 129 16.72 23.53 -2.53
C ALA A 129 16.87 24.48 -3.72
N ALA A 130 16.90 25.79 -3.45
CA ALA A 130 17.21 26.77 -4.47
C ALA A 130 18.56 26.36 -5.06
N ILE A 131 18.53 25.91 -6.31
CA ILE A 131 19.74 25.71 -7.09
C ILE A 131 20.24 27.12 -7.34
N ASN A 132 21.15 27.60 -6.49
CA ASN A 132 21.99 28.72 -6.85
C ASN A 132 22.92 28.20 -7.95
N LEU A 133 22.52 28.48 -9.20
CA LEU A 133 23.32 28.32 -10.41
C LEU A 133 24.62 29.12 -10.32
#